data_AF-A0A1S1N3K6-F1
#
_entry.id   AF-A0A1S1N3K6-F1
#
_cell.length_a   1.000
_cell.length_b   1.000
_cell.length_c   1.000
_cell.angle_alpha   90.00
_cell.angle_beta   90.00
_cell.angle_gamma   90.00
#
_symmetry.space_group_name_H-M   'P 1'
#
loop_
_entity.id
_entity.type
_entity.pdbx_description
1 polymer ?
#
loop_
_entity_poly.entity_id
_entity_poly.type
_entity_poly.pdbx_seq_one_letter_code
_entity_poly.pdbx_strand_id
1 'polypeptide(L)'
;MKKLLLIAALATPLLSGCIVAVSDGEVEHGWVSEHNNWEKTQRNNRQKISQLNIGTDYQSVLNSFNTPDFTELVKKGNTVYQVLYFATNSKHSDGKVTKDECTPLVFKDAKLIGFGETAMSEIL
;
A
#
# COMPACT_ATOMS: atom_id res chain seq x y z
N MET A 1 14.50 47.48 -50.09
CA MET A 1 15.05 46.13 -49.77
C MET A 1 14.99 46.00 -48.25
N LYS A 2 14.02 45.25 -47.70
CA LYS A 2 14.18 43.88 -47.15
C LYS A 2 15.31 43.84 -46.09
N LYS A 3 15.16 43.45 -44.82
CA LYS A 3 14.19 42.58 -44.11
C LYS A 3 14.52 42.56 -42.59
N LEU A 4 13.48 42.32 -41.77
CA LEU A 4 13.39 41.47 -40.56
C LEU A 4 14.26 41.76 -39.32
N LEU A 5 13.66 42.08 -38.15
CA LEU A 5 13.14 41.16 -37.07
C LEU A 5 14.30 40.56 -36.21
N LEU A 6 14.27 40.42 -34.88
CA LEU A 6 13.23 40.07 -33.92
C LEU A 6 13.74 40.33 -32.47
N ILE A 7 12.82 40.67 -31.57
CA ILE A 7 12.94 40.68 -30.10
C ILE A 7 12.81 39.23 -29.60
N ALA A 8 13.59 38.80 -28.60
CA ALA A 8 13.24 37.65 -27.77
C ALA A 8 13.80 37.79 -26.35
N ALA A 9 12.88 37.82 -25.39
CA ALA A 9 13.11 37.96 -23.96
C ALA A 9 13.63 36.63 -23.36
N LEU A 10 14.66 36.73 -22.52
CA LEU A 10 15.15 35.64 -21.69
C LEU A 10 14.26 35.51 -20.46
N ALA A 11 13.22 34.69 -20.56
CA ALA A 11 12.48 34.19 -19.39
C ALA A 11 13.17 32.89 -18.91
N THR A 12 13.88 32.95 -17.78
CA THR A 12 14.42 31.76 -17.12
C THR A 12 13.35 31.16 -16.22
N PRO A 13 12.93 29.89 -16.41
CA PRO A 13 12.07 29.22 -15.46
C PRO A 13 12.90 28.76 -14.25
N LEU A 14 12.53 29.25 -13.06
CA LEU A 14 12.94 28.66 -11.79
C LEU A 14 12.23 27.31 -11.66
N LEU A 15 12.85 26.23 -12.13
CA LEU A 15 12.42 24.87 -11.84
C LEU A 15 12.77 24.57 -10.37
N SER A 16 11.81 24.77 -9.47
CA SER A 16 11.83 24.12 -8.16
C SER A 16 11.59 22.63 -8.37
N GLY A 17 12.66 21.85 -8.52
CA GLY A 17 12.57 20.40 -8.56
C GLY A 17 12.24 19.88 -7.15
N CYS A 18 11.08 19.22 -7.01
CA CYS A 18 10.85 18.36 -5.86
C CYS A 18 11.76 17.13 -6.00
N ILE A 19 12.72 16.97 -5.09
CA ILE A 19 13.51 15.74 -4.98
C ILE A 19 12.56 14.61 -4.57
N VAL A 20 12.42 13.61 -5.43
CA VAL A 20 11.88 12.31 -5.05
C VAL A 20 13.07 11.47 -4.61
N ALA A 21 13.18 11.20 -3.32
CA ALA A 21 14.09 10.19 -2.83
C ALA A 21 13.55 8.82 -3.27
N VAL A 22 14.11 8.28 -4.35
CA VAL A 22 14.02 6.85 -4.63
C VAL A 22 15.15 6.23 -3.82
N SER A 23 14.81 5.51 -2.75
CA SER A 23 15.78 4.62 -2.13
C SER A 23 16.06 3.51 -3.14
N ASP A 24 17.27 3.50 -3.70
CA ASP A 24 17.80 2.36 -4.43
C ASP A 24 17.91 1.20 -3.45
N GLY A 25 16.82 0.43 -3.36
CA GLY A 25 16.85 -0.88 -2.75
C GLY A 25 17.86 -1.71 -3.54
N GLU A 26 18.88 -2.20 -2.85
CA GLU A 26 19.90 -3.09 -3.38
C GLU A 26 19.24 -4.14 -4.28
N VAL A 27 19.58 -4.11 -5.56
CA VAL A 27 19.16 -5.11 -6.54
C VAL A 27 19.84 -6.43 -6.18
N GLU A 28 19.19 -7.22 -5.33
CA GLU A 28 19.59 -8.60 -5.08
C GLU A 28 19.38 -9.39 -6.39
N HIS A 29 20.45 -9.52 -7.16
CA HIS A 29 20.53 -10.36 -8.34
C HIS A 29 20.37 -11.84 -7.94
N GLY A 30 19.12 -12.27 -7.82
CA GLY A 30 18.78 -13.66 -7.55
C GLY A 30 17.57 -14.07 -8.38
N TRP A 31 17.82 -14.82 -9.45
CA TRP A 31 16.80 -15.62 -10.14
C TRP A 31 16.28 -16.72 -9.18
N VAL A 32 15.50 -16.32 -8.17
CA VAL A 32 14.86 -17.22 -7.21
C VAL A 32 13.46 -17.51 -7.71
N SER A 33 13.32 -18.62 -8.43
CA SER A 33 12.08 -19.40 -8.63
C SER A 33 10.78 -18.71 -8.21
N GLU A 34 10.07 -18.11 -9.18
CA GLU A 34 8.79 -17.39 -8.98
C GLU A 34 7.69 -18.20 -8.28
N HIS A 35 7.82 -19.52 -8.19
CA HIS A 35 6.77 -20.39 -7.64
C HIS A 35 6.60 -20.32 -6.10
N ASN A 36 7.58 -19.82 -5.34
CA ASN A 36 7.57 -19.82 -3.87
C ASN A 36 7.35 -18.43 -3.23
N ASN A 37 7.26 -17.37 -4.03
CA ASN A 37 7.27 -16.00 -3.51
C ASN A 37 5.94 -15.60 -2.86
N TRP A 38 4.82 -15.99 -3.48
CA TRP A 38 3.49 -15.67 -2.95
C TRP A 38 3.23 -16.40 -1.62
N GLU A 39 3.60 -17.67 -1.49
CA GLU A 39 3.45 -18.43 -0.23
C GLU A 39 4.26 -17.79 0.91
N LYS A 40 5.50 -17.38 0.60
CA LYS A 40 6.37 -16.70 1.56
C LYS A 40 5.78 -15.36 1.98
N THR A 41 5.26 -14.59 1.02
CA THR A 41 4.61 -13.30 1.26
C THR A 41 3.38 -13.47 2.15
N GLN A 42 2.50 -14.42 1.84
CA GLN A 42 1.31 -14.69 2.65
C GLN A 42 1.66 -15.21 4.05
N ARG A 43 2.65 -16.09 4.18
CA ARG A 43 3.16 -16.56 5.48
C ARG A 43 3.69 -15.39 6.31
N ASN A 44 4.49 -14.51 5.71
CA ASN A 44 5.02 -13.32 6.36
C ASN A 44 3.90 -12.35 6.78
N ASN A 45 2.90 -12.13 5.94
CA ASN A 45 1.72 -11.33 6.29
C ASN A 45 1.01 -11.91 7.52
N ARG A 46 0.73 -13.23 7.54
CA ARG A 46 0.13 -13.89 8.72
C ARG A 46 0.96 -13.71 9.99
N GLN A 47 2.28 -13.86 9.90
CA GLN A 47 3.18 -13.66 11.04
C GLN A 47 3.12 -12.23 11.58
N LYS A 48 3.21 -11.23 10.70
CA LYS A 48 3.13 -9.82 11.11
C LYS A 48 1.75 -9.50 11.71
N ILE A 49 0.66 -9.98 11.10
CA ILE A 49 -0.70 -9.78 11.63
C ILE A 49 -0.86 -10.39 13.03
N SER A 50 -0.31 -11.59 13.26
CA SER A 50 -0.37 -12.22 14.60
C SER A 50 0.34 -11.47 15.71
N GLN A 51 1.20 -10.50 15.36
CA GLN A 51 1.95 -9.66 16.30
C GLN A 51 1.30 -8.28 16.50
N LEU A 52 0.26 -7.96 15.73
CA LEU A 52 -0.45 -6.68 15.85
C LEU A 52 -1.28 -6.65 17.14
N ASN A 53 -1.26 -5.48 17.79
CA ASN A 53 -2.10 -5.20 18.94
C ASN A 53 -3.15 -4.15 18.60
N ILE A 54 -4.30 -4.18 19.27
CA ILE A 54 -5.27 -3.09 19.21
C ILE A 54 -4.58 -1.76 19.58
N GLY A 55 -4.87 -0.71 18.82
CA GLY A 55 -4.21 0.59 18.97
C GLY A 55 -2.88 0.74 18.23
N THR A 56 -2.44 -0.28 17.47
CA THR A 56 -1.28 -0.12 16.57
C THR A 56 -1.55 1.00 15.56
N ASP A 57 -0.56 1.87 15.35
CA ASP A 57 -0.66 3.00 14.42
C ASP A 57 -0.71 2.56 12.96
N TYR A 58 -1.61 3.17 12.20
CA TYR A 58 -1.75 2.94 10.75
C TYR A 58 -0.42 3.10 10.00
N GLN A 59 0.35 4.14 10.32
CA GLN A 59 1.66 4.37 9.72
C GLN A 59 2.69 3.30 10.12
N SER A 60 2.62 2.79 11.35
CA SER A 60 3.49 1.69 11.78
C SER A 60 3.21 0.42 10.98
N VAL A 61 1.94 0.15 10.65
CA VAL A 61 1.57 -0.97 9.78
C VAL A 61 2.12 -0.75 8.37
N LEU A 62 1.92 0.43 7.76
CA LEU A 62 2.47 0.71 6.42
C LEU A 62 3.99 0.62 6.35
N ASN A 63 4.71 0.97 7.41
CA ASN A 63 6.17 0.86 7.46
C ASN A 63 6.66 -0.57 7.70
N SER A 64 5.85 -1.40 8.35
CA SER A 64 6.24 -2.77 8.73
C SER A 64 5.79 -3.81 7.72
N PHE A 65 4.76 -3.52 6.93
CA PHE A 65 4.19 -4.41 5.92
C PHE A 65 4.65 -4.01 4.51
N ASN A 66 4.44 -4.90 3.55
CA ASN A 66 4.54 -4.53 2.14
C ASN A 66 3.34 -3.64 1.75
N THR A 67 3.29 -3.18 0.50
CA THR A 67 2.09 -2.51 -0.01
C THR A 67 0.86 -3.43 0.14
N PRO A 68 -0.26 -2.94 0.70
CA PRO A 68 -1.52 -3.69 0.75
C PRO A 68 -2.02 -4.06 -0.65
N ASP A 69 -2.62 -5.25 -0.79
CA ASP A 69 -3.24 -5.70 -2.04
C ASP A 69 -4.48 -4.85 -2.39
N PHE A 70 -5.23 -4.46 -1.37
CA PHE A 70 -6.36 -3.53 -1.49
C PHE A 70 -6.39 -2.53 -0.34
N THR A 71 -7.02 -1.39 -0.59
CA THR A 71 -7.28 -0.36 0.43
C THR A 71 -8.69 0.19 0.23
N GLU A 72 -9.42 0.37 1.31
CA GLU A 72 -10.79 0.90 1.29
C GLU A 72 -11.03 1.95 2.36
N LEU A 73 -12.00 2.82 2.09
CA LEU A 73 -12.62 3.71 3.06
C LEU A 73 -14.07 3.31 3.23
N VAL A 74 -14.44 2.85 4.43
CA VAL A 74 -15.79 2.42 4.76
C VAL A 74 -16.44 3.47 5.65
N LYS A 75 -17.64 3.93 5.31
CA LYS A 75 -18.39 4.90 6.11
C LYS A 75 -19.57 4.22 6.79
N LYS A 76 -19.60 4.24 8.12
CA LYS A 76 -20.74 3.78 8.93
C LYS A 76 -21.24 4.91 9.82
N GLY A 77 -22.44 5.41 9.52
CA GLY A 77 -22.97 6.63 10.13
C GLY A 77 -22.05 7.83 9.85
N ASN A 78 -21.53 8.44 10.91
CA ASN A 78 -20.61 9.58 10.83
C ASN A 78 -19.12 9.21 11.00
N THR A 79 -18.81 7.92 11.10
CA THR A 79 -17.44 7.43 11.25
C THR A 79 -16.92 6.91 9.91
N VAL A 80 -15.68 7.25 9.59
CA VAL A 80 -14.94 6.71 8.43
C VAL A 80 -13.85 5.79 8.95
N TYR A 81 -13.84 4.58 8.42
CA TYR A 81 -12.86 3.53 8.71
C TYR A 81 -11.93 3.37 7.51
N GLN A 82 -10.65 3.15 7.77
CA GLN A 82 -9.68 2.78 6.75
C GLN A 82 -9.44 1.29 6.85
N VAL A 83 -9.46 0.57 5.73
CA VAL A 83 -9.26 -0.88 5.72
C VAL A 83 -8.12 -1.21 4.77
N LEU A 84 -7.13 -1.95 5.27
CA LEU A 84 -6.02 -2.47 4.48
C LEU A 84 -6.19 -3.98 4.31
N TYR A 85 -6.01 -4.48 3.10
CA TYR A 85 -6.13 -5.91 2.81
C TYR A 85 -4.75 -6.46 2.44
N PHE A 86 -4.36 -7.54 3.12
CA PHE A 86 -3.12 -8.27 2.83
C PHE A 86 -3.45 -9.71 2.50
N ALA A 87 -2.89 -10.23 1.42
CA ALA A 87 -2.99 -11.63 1.05
C ALA A 87 -2.45 -12.51 2.19
N THR A 88 -3.27 -13.41 2.70
CA THR A 88 -2.90 -14.31 3.81
C THR A 88 -3.20 -15.76 3.52
N ASN A 89 -4.05 -16.06 2.53
CA ASN A 89 -4.37 -17.41 2.10
C ASN A 89 -4.36 -17.48 0.57
N SER A 90 -4.25 -18.67 0.01
CA SER A 90 -4.57 -18.90 -1.41
C SER A 90 -5.79 -19.81 -1.47
N LYS A 91 -6.82 -19.33 -2.15
CA LYS A 91 -8.04 -20.05 -2.49
C LYS A 91 -8.10 -20.31 -3.99
N HIS A 92 -7.58 -19.37 -4.79
CA HIS A 92 -7.58 -19.43 -6.24
C HIS A 92 -6.13 -19.61 -6.73
N SER A 93 -5.95 -20.49 -7.70
CA SER A 93 -4.64 -20.78 -8.32
C SER A 93 -4.55 -20.16 -9.71
N ASP A 94 -5.09 -18.95 -9.89
CA ASP A 94 -5.15 -18.22 -11.16
C ASP A 94 -4.12 -17.08 -11.24
N GLY A 95 -3.28 -16.95 -10.21
CA GLY A 95 -2.23 -15.93 -10.13
C GLY A 95 -2.75 -14.52 -9.81
N LYS A 96 -4.02 -14.38 -9.43
CA LYS A 96 -4.61 -13.10 -9.02
C LYS A 96 -5.02 -13.19 -7.56
N VAL A 97 -4.71 -12.14 -6.80
CA VAL A 97 -5.18 -12.02 -5.42
C VAL A 97 -6.59 -11.44 -5.44
N THR A 98 -7.52 -12.09 -4.75
CA THR A 98 -8.86 -11.56 -4.50
C THR A 98 -9.07 -11.22 -3.02
N LYS A 99 -10.10 -10.41 -2.71
CA LYS A 99 -10.33 -9.95 -1.32
C LYS A 99 -10.64 -11.08 -0.35
N ASP A 100 -11.27 -12.15 -0.82
CA ASP A 100 -11.58 -13.34 0.01
C ASP A 100 -10.34 -14.18 0.35
N GLU A 101 -9.19 -13.88 -0.24
CA GLU A 101 -7.87 -14.44 0.07
C GLU A 101 -7.04 -13.55 1.01
N CYS A 102 -7.59 -12.38 1.35
CA CYS A 102 -6.93 -11.39 2.18
C CYS A 102 -7.45 -11.41 3.62
N THR A 103 -6.63 -10.93 4.54
CA THR A 103 -7.07 -10.53 5.88
C THR A 103 -7.17 -9.01 5.93
N PRO A 104 -8.37 -8.45 6.19
CA PRO A 104 -8.54 -7.02 6.38
C PRO A 104 -8.02 -6.57 7.74
N LEU A 105 -7.32 -5.43 7.77
CA LEU A 105 -6.95 -4.69 8.98
C LEU A 105 -7.80 -3.42 9.02
N VAL A 106 -8.60 -3.25 10.08
CA VAL A 106 -9.56 -2.15 10.20
C VAL A 106 -9.01 -1.09 11.14
N PHE A 107 -9.01 0.15 10.66
CA PHE A 107 -8.52 1.31 11.39
C PHE A 107 -9.61 2.34 11.58
N LYS A 108 -9.60 2.98 12.75
CA LYS A 108 -10.39 4.16 13.07
C LYS A 108 -9.46 5.17 13.73
N ASP A 109 -9.54 6.44 13.34
CA ASP A 109 -8.72 7.52 13.90
C ASP A 109 -7.20 7.17 13.88
N ALA A 110 -6.75 6.57 12.77
CA ALA A 110 -5.39 6.07 12.54
C ALA A 110 -4.90 4.96 13.49
N LYS A 111 -5.82 4.31 14.22
CA LYS A 111 -5.53 3.22 15.17
C LYS A 111 -6.20 1.93 14.74
N LEU A 112 -5.48 0.81 14.83
CA LEU A 112 -6.02 -0.52 14.56
C LEU A 112 -7.09 -0.85 15.59
N ILE A 113 -8.31 -1.14 15.14
CA ILE A 113 -9.43 -1.54 16.01
C ILE A 113 -9.74 -3.04 15.92
N GLY A 114 -9.23 -3.72 14.89
CA GLY A 114 -9.40 -5.15 14.71
C GLY A 114 -8.94 -5.61 13.33
N PHE A 115 -8.98 -6.92 13.10
CA PHE A 115 -8.68 -7.52 11.81
C PHE A 115 -9.51 -8.78 11.55
N GLY A 116 -9.58 -9.19 10.28
CA GLY A 116 -10.38 -10.32 9.83
C GLY A 116 -11.87 -9.99 9.63
N GLU A 117 -12.63 -11.02 9.27
CA GLU A 117 -14.07 -10.91 8.98
C GLU A 117 -14.88 -10.37 10.17
N THR A 118 -14.48 -10.72 11.39
CA THR A 118 -15.14 -10.22 12.61
C THR A 118 -15.07 -8.70 12.68
N ALA A 119 -13.89 -8.11 12.48
CA ALA A 119 -13.72 -6.65 12.49
C ALA A 119 -14.44 -5.96 11.33
N MET A 120 -14.47 -6.59 10.15
CA MET A 120 -15.26 -6.07 9.01
C MET A 120 -16.76 -6.05 9.33
N SER A 121 -17.30 -7.11 9.94
CA SER A 121 -18.73 -7.21 10.26
C SER A 121 -19.21 -6.11 11.21
N GLU A 122 -18.31 -5.55 12.03
CA GLU A 122 -18.64 -4.45 12.95
C GLU A 122 -18.80 -3.10 12.22
N ILE A 123 -18.20 -2.94 11.04
CA ILE A 123 -18.16 -1.66 10.30
C ILE A 123 -18.98 -1.66 9.02
N LEU A 124 -19.51 -2.81 8.64
CA LEU A 124 -20.49 -2.96 7.55
C LEU A 124 -21.93 -2.74 8.04
#